data_AF-F5HLI8-F1
#
_entry.id   AF-F5HLI8-F1
#
_cell.length_a   1.000
_cell.length_b   1.000
_cell.length_c   1.000
_cell.angle_alpha   90.00
_cell.angle_beta   90.00
_cell.angle_gamma   90.00
#
_symmetry.space_group_name_H-M   'P 1'
#
loop_
_entity.id
_entity.type
_entity.pdbx_description
1 polymer ?
#
loop_
_entity_poly.entity_id
_entity_poly.type
_entity_poly.pdbx_seq_one_letter_code
_entity_poly.pdbx_strand_id
1 'polypeptide(L)'
;MDSVGPYVLYKVPATVQTLTIISSPAMKHLHIPSNLSASEMYITRTGINSIHFEENISLNTVIISPCELEQLPFTLGNLKKLAFFRISNSQIQVLYIQQLRLAKNVERLMVVRSRIHSIIIDSPERCCDRLDELDLQKNLLTSIDFATFDPLHRLRVLILADNSIEMLVGSPSNSALEYLVLTNNHIKHIAFCGWNPLPSLISVNLKNNRLAKEPSCLENLSTNATVYVTLYGRTMEKFVELKNRSQSKLRFCLTFFPCE
;
A
#
# COMPACT_ATOMS: atom_id res chain seq x y z
N MET A 1 -16.48 25.59 12.01
CA MET A 1 -17.33 24.95 11.00
C MET A 1 -16.99 23.47 10.99
N ASP A 2 -18.01 22.62 11.07
CA ASP A 2 -17.89 21.15 11.11
C ASP A 2 -17.89 20.51 9.71
N SER A 3 -18.19 21.29 8.70
CA SER A 3 -18.27 20.84 7.31
C SER A 3 -17.60 21.85 6.38
N VAL A 4 -16.87 21.33 5.39
CA VAL A 4 -16.49 22.09 4.20
C VAL A 4 -17.20 21.43 3.04
N GLY A 5 -18.13 22.19 2.47
CA GLY A 5 -19.01 21.71 1.43
C GLY A 5 -18.94 22.54 0.16
N PRO A 6 -19.87 22.30 -0.77
CA PRO A 6 -19.85 22.88 -2.10
C PRO A 6 -19.86 24.40 -2.06
N TYR A 7 -20.58 25.03 -1.13
CA TYR A 7 -20.66 26.51 -1.03
C TYR A 7 -19.30 27.22 -0.87
N VAL A 8 -18.33 26.59 -0.22
CA VAL A 8 -16.97 27.13 -0.07
C VAL A 8 -16.13 26.76 -1.29
N LEU A 9 -16.20 25.49 -1.70
CA LEU A 9 -15.37 24.96 -2.77
C LEU A 9 -15.77 25.43 -4.18
N TYR A 10 -17.04 25.78 -4.38
CA TYR A 10 -17.58 26.38 -5.61
C TYR A 10 -16.96 27.75 -5.92
N LYS A 11 -16.41 28.42 -4.92
CA LYS A 11 -15.78 29.74 -5.08
C LYS A 11 -14.29 29.65 -5.40
N VAL A 12 -13.72 28.44 -5.43
CA VAL A 12 -12.31 28.25 -5.77
C VAL A 12 -12.11 28.59 -7.26
N PRO A 13 -11.26 29.57 -7.60
CA PRO A 13 -11.04 29.95 -9.00
C PRO A 13 -10.46 28.81 -9.84
N ALA A 14 -10.84 28.77 -11.13
CA ALA A 14 -10.38 27.74 -12.08
C ALA A 14 -8.84 27.65 -12.19
N THR A 15 -8.14 28.76 -11.90
CA THR A 15 -6.68 28.86 -11.94
C THR A 15 -5.97 28.15 -10.79
N VAL A 16 -6.69 27.79 -9.71
CA VAL A 16 -6.10 27.09 -8.56
C VAL A 16 -5.88 25.63 -8.92
N GLN A 17 -4.62 25.21 -8.97
CA GLN A 17 -4.22 23.82 -9.24
C GLN A 17 -4.16 22.98 -7.95
N THR A 18 -3.67 23.57 -6.86
CA THR A 18 -3.50 22.88 -5.58
C THR A 18 -4.37 23.54 -4.52
N LEU A 19 -5.27 22.76 -3.93
CA LEU A 19 -6.09 23.19 -2.80
C LEU A 19 -5.57 22.55 -1.52
N THR A 20 -5.42 23.35 -0.48
CA THR A 20 -4.90 22.86 0.80
C THR A 20 -5.80 23.31 1.95
N ILE A 21 -6.32 22.35 2.72
CA ILE A 21 -7.12 22.58 3.94
C ILE A 21 -6.25 22.16 5.12
N ILE A 22 -5.98 23.08 6.05
CA ILE A 22 -5.03 22.85 7.15
C ILE A 22 -5.66 23.26 8.47
N SER A 23 -5.40 22.47 9.51
CA SER A 23 -5.68 22.83 10.91
C SER A 23 -7.16 23.12 11.16
N SER A 24 -8.01 22.21 10.72
CA SER A 24 -9.47 22.27 10.91
C SER A 24 -9.96 21.05 11.71
N PRO A 25 -9.59 20.91 13.00
CA PRO A 25 -9.92 19.70 13.79
C PRO A 25 -11.43 19.52 14.01
N ALA A 26 -12.19 20.62 14.00
CA ALA A 26 -13.65 20.58 14.10
C ALA A 26 -14.32 20.06 12.82
N MET A 27 -13.62 20.06 11.68
CA MET A 27 -14.19 19.65 10.39
C MET A 27 -14.34 18.13 10.33
N LYS A 28 -15.58 17.66 10.29
CA LYS A 28 -15.99 16.24 10.24
C LYS A 28 -16.42 15.81 8.84
N HIS A 29 -17.07 16.69 8.08
CA HIS A 29 -17.63 16.36 6.77
C HIS A 29 -16.95 17.15 5.65
N LEU A 30 -16.56 16.45 4.59
CA LEU A 30 -16.03 17.04 3.38
C LEU A 30 -16.89 16.65 2.20
N HIS A 31 -17.38 17.63 1.45
CA HIS A 31 -18.11 17.40 0.21
C HIS A 31 -17.41 18.15 -0.93
N ILE A 32 -16.82 17.38 -1.85
CA ILE A 32 -16.10 17.87 -3.03
C ILE A 32 -17.05 17.96 -4.22
N PRO A 33 -17.24 19.16 -4.81
CA PRO A 33 -18.12 19.35 -5.94
C PRO A 33 -17.48 18.92 -7.28
N SER A 34 -18.34 18.65 -8.25
CA SER A 34 -17.99 18.23 -9.60
C SER A 34 -17.17 19.26 -10.37
N ASN A 35 -17.42 20.55 -10.14
CA ASN A 35 -16.77 21.64 -10.85
C ASN A 35 -15.42 22.09 -10.25
N LEU A 36 -14.95 21.45 -9.16
CA LEU A 36 -13.66 21.80 -8.59
C LEU A 36 -12.55 21.54 -9.63
N SER A 37 -11.83 22.60 -10.01
CA SER A 37 -10.79 22.57 -11.05
C SER A 37 -9.41 22.12 -10.56
N ALA A 38 -9.18 22.14 -9.25
CA ALA A 38 -7.91 21.76 -8.67
C ALA A 38 -7.53 20.33 -9.06
N SER A 39 -6.27 20.12 -9.43
CA SER A 39 -5.68 18.81 -9.71
C SER A 39 -5.20 18.12 -8.44
N GLU A 40 -4.86 18.88 -7.40
CA GLU A 40 -4.30 18.36 -6.16
C GLU A 40 -5.07 18.88 -4.95
N MET A 41 -5.31 18.00 -3.99
CA MET A 41 -5.91 18.36 -2.73
C MET A 41 -5.14 17.78 -1.55
N TYR A 42 -4.70 18.64 -0.65
CA TYR A 42 -4.03 18.27 0.60
C TYR A 42 -4.89 18.68 1.79
N ILE A 43 -5.20 17.73 2.66
CA ILE A 43 -6.03 17.97 3.83
C ILE A 43 -5.26 17.51 5.05
N THR A 44 -4.91 18.46 5.91
CA THR A 44 -4.06 18.16 7.06
C THR A 44 -4.64 18.66 8.38
N ARG A 45 -4.44 17.86 9.43
CA ARG A 45 -4.90 18.15 10.80
C ARG A 45 -6.41 18.44 10.84
N THR A 46 -7.20 17.46 10.41
CA THR A 46 -8.67 17.55 10.39
C THR A 46 -9.31 16.40 11.16
N GLY A 47 -10.56 16.59 11.58
CA GLY A 47 -11.36 15.54 12.22
C GLY A 47 -12.24 14.76 11.25
N ILE A 48 -11.94 14.76 9.95
CA ILE A 48 -12.85 14.25 8.91
C ILE A 48 -13.17 12.78 9.17
N ASN A 49 -14.45 12.47 9.33
CA ASN A 49 -14.95 11.10 9.44
C ASN A 49 -15.85 10.70 8.26
N SER A 50 -16.19 11.64 7.36
CA SER A 50 -16.97 11.37 6.16
C SER A 50 -16.58 12.26 5.00
N ILE A 51 -16.49 11.67 3.81
CA ILE A 51 -16.15 12.35 2.55
C ILE A 51 -17.14 11.94 1.47
N HIS A 52 -17.63 12.93 0.74
CA HIS A 52 -18.41 12.74 -0.47
C HIS A 52 -17.72 13.42 -1.65
N PHE A 53 -17.48 12.67 -2.72
CA PHE A 53 -17.01 13.18 -4.00
C PHE A 53 -18.15 13.15 -5.02
N GLU A 54 -18.51 14.29 -5.60
CA GLU A 54 -19.27 14.33 -6.85
C GLU A 54 -18.39 13.86 -8.03
N GLU A 55 -18.98 13.68 -9.20
CA GLU A 55 -18.22 13.34 -10.41
C GLU A 55 -17.26 14.46 -10.79
N ASN A 56 -15.96 14.24 -10.58
CA ASN A 56 -14.91 15.22 -10.80
C ASN A 56 -13.89 14.71 -11.81
N ILE A 57 -13.51 15.58 -12.74
CA ILE A 57 -12.63 15.27 -13.87
C ILE A 57 -11.26 15.97 -13.79
N SER A 58 -10.95 16.58 -12.66
CA SER A 58 -9.77 17.42 -12.47
C SER A 58 -8.82 16.83 -11.43
N LEU A 59 -9.34 16.43 -10.28
CA LEU A 59 -8.56 15.88 -9.16
C LEU A 59 -7.81 14.63 -9.59
N ASN A 60 -6.50 14.72 -9.47
CA ASN A 60 -5.54 13.67 -9.76
C ASN A 60 -4.88 13.13 -8.49
N THR A 61 -4.62 14.00 -7.52
CA THR A 61 -4.00 13.64 -6.24
C THR A 61 -4.85 14.13 -5.07
N VAL A 62 -5.17 13.24 -4.14
CA VAL A 62 -5.85 13.59 -2.88
C VAL A 62 -5.10 12.96 -1.72
N ILE A 63 -4.62 13.78 -0.80
CA ILE A 63 -3.90 13.35 0.40
C ILE A 63 -4.59 13.89 1.65
N ILE A 64 -4.89 13.00 2.60
CA ILE A 64 -5.63 13.35 3.82
C ILE A 64 -4.89 12.77 5.03
N SER A 65 -4.44 13.62 5.95
CA SER A 65 -3.81 13.17 7.19
C SER A 65 -3.66 14.24 8.29
N PRO A 66 -3.97 13.95 9.57
CA PRO A 66 -4.80 12.85 10.06
C PRO A 66 -6.28 13.00 9.67
N CYS A 67 -7.02 11.89 9.70
CA CYS A 67 -8.49 11.86 9.60
C CYS A 67 -9.09 10.77 10.51
N GLU A 68 -10.40 10.80 10.70
CA GLU A 68 -11.17 9.84 11.53
C GLU A 68 -12.00 8.88 10.67
N LEU A 69 -11.62 8.68 9.39
CA LEU A 69 -12.32 7.78 8.48
C LEU A 69 -12.26 6.33 8.99
N GLU A 70 -13.42 5.68 9.04
CA GLU A 70 -13.58 4.26 9.39
C GLU A 70 -13.60 3.35 8.15
N GLN A 71 -13.79 3.93 6.96
CA GLN A 71 -13.75 3.22 5.67
C GLN A 71 -13.25 4.14 4.55
N LEU A 72 -12.86 3.55 3.41
CA LEU A 72 -12.63 4.34 2.20
C LEU A 72 -13.95 4.96 1.71
N PRO A 73 -13.93 6.18 1.17
CA PRO A 73 -15.14 6.78 0.61
C PRO A 73 -15.68 5.96 -0.57
N PHE A 74 -16.93 5.50 -0.49
CA PHE A 74 -17.57 4.76 -1.60
C PHE A 74 -17.69 5.60 -2.89
N THR A 75 -17.66 6.93 -2.75
CA THR A 75 -17.64 7.89 -3.86
C THR A 75 -16.28 8.08 -4.50
N LEU A 76 -15.23 7.37 -4.07
CA LEU A 76 -13.88 7.48 -4.66
C LEU A 76 -13.88 7.23 -6.19
N GLY A 77 -14.79 6.37 -6.67
CA GLY A 77 -15.00 6.09 -8.11
C GLY A 77 -15.54 7.26 -8.94
N ASN A 78 -16.02 8.33 -8.29
CA ASN A 78 -16.49 9.53 -8.97
C ASN A 78 -15.34 10.42 -9.46
N LEU A 79 -14.13 10.23 -8.92
CA LEU A 79 -12.94 10.98 -9.34
C LEU A 79 -12.31 10.34 -10.58
N LYS A 80 -12.67 10.83 -11.77
CA LYS A 80 -12.35 10.19 -13.06
C LYS A 80 -10.87 10.32 -13.47
N LYS A 81 -10.11 11.21 -12.84
CA LYS A 81 -8.66 11.40 -13.09
C LYS A 81 -7.78 11.07 -11.90
N LEU A 82 -8.35 10.57 -10.81
CA LEU A 82 -7.61 10.28 -9.59
C LEU A 82 -6.59 9.17 -9.83
N ALA A 83 -5.31 9.53 -9.80
CA ALA A 83 -4.20 8.59 -9.91
C ALA A 83 -3.64 8.25 -8.52
N PHE A 84 -3.60 9.21 -7.61
CA PHE A 84 -3.01 9.02 -6.28
C PHE A 84 -3.98 9.36 -5.16
N PHE A 85 -4.32 8.36 -4.34
CA PHE A 85 -5.12 8.53 -3.14
C PHE A 85 -4.32 8.10 -1.91
N ARG A 86 -4.12 9.02 -0.98
CA ARG A 86 -3.47 8.73 0.30
C ARG A 86 -4.35 9.18 1.46
N ILE A 87 -4.59 8.23 2.35
CA ILE A 87 -5.10 8.52 3.68
C ILE A 87 -4.08 8.03 4.71
N SER A 88 -3.89 8.80 5.77
CA SER A 88 -2.97 8.39 6.83
C SER A 88 -3.46 8.80 8.19
N ASN A 89 -3.16 7.98 9.20
CA ASN A 89 -3.60 8.16 10.58
C ASN A 89 -5.14 8.17 10.67
N SER A 90 -5.80 7.10 10.19
CA SER A 90 -7.25 6.93 10.21
C SER A 90 -7.72 5.76 11.11
N GLN A 91 -9.02 5.46 11.09
CA GLN A 91 -9.67 4.45 11.95
C GLN A 91 -10.15 3.21 11.15
N ILE A 92 -9.64 3.01 9.94
CA ILE A 92 -10.05 1.91 9.06
C ILE A 92 -9.54 0.56 9.59
N GLN A 93 -10.45 -0.26 10.10
CA GLN A 93 -10.12 -1.57 10.65
C GLN A 93 -10.06 -2.67 9.58
N VAL A 94 -10.86 -2.55 8.53
CA VAL A 94 -10.99 -3.54 7.47
C VAL A 94 -10.88 -2.86 6.11
N LEU A 95 -10.04 -3.39 5.23
CA LEU A 95 -9.95 -2.95 3.84
C LEU A 95 -10.72 -3.92 2.94
N TYR A 96 -11.71 -3.40 2.21
CA TYR A 96 -12.48 -4.16 1.24
C TYR A 96 -11.96 -3.91 -0.17
N ILE A 97 -11.34 -4.92 -0.80
CA ILE A 97 -10.79 -4.80 -2.16
C ILE A 97 -11.88 -4.45 -3.18
N GLN A 98 -13.12 -4.88 -2.95
CA GLN A 98 -14.28 -4.57 -3.79
C GLN A 98 -14.50 -3.06 -3.96
N GLN A 99 -14.18 -2.22 -2.97
CA GLN A 99 -14.33 -0.77 -3.07
C GLN A 99 -13.41 -0.17 -4.16
N LEU A 100 -12.29 -0.83 -4.44
CA LEU A 100 -11.34 -0.40 -5.47
C LEU A 100 -11.85 -0.68 -6.89
N ARG A 101 -12.82 -1.59 -7.06
CA ARG A 101 -13.51 -1.79 -8.36
C ARG A 101 -14.24 -0.54 -8.84
N LEU A 102 -14.73 0.29 -7.90
CA LEU A 102 -15.37 1.56 -8.22
C LEU A 102 -14.33 2.62 -8.60
N ALA A 103 -13.16 2.60 -7.96
CA ALA A 103 -12.06 3.54 -8.15
C ALA A 103 -11.11 3.12 -9.29
N LYS A 104 -11.67 2.88 -10.49
CA LYS A 104 -10.97 2.29 -11.65
C LYS A 104 -9.73 3.05 -12.13
N ASN A 105 -9.60 4.32 -11.77
CA ASN A 105 -8.50 5.17 -12.23
C ASN A 105 -7.32 5.24 -11.26
N VAL A 106 -7.48 4.78 -10.02
CA VAL A 106 -6.44 4.87 -8.99
C VAL A 106 -5.26 4.00 -9.39
N GLU A 107 -4.09 4.63 -9.47
CA GLU A 107 -2.82 3.98 -9.74
C GLU A 107 -2.13 3.63 -8.43
N ARG A 108 -2.10 4.59 -7.49
CA ARG A 108 -1.47 4.41 -6.19
C ARG A 108 -2.45 4.64 -5.06
N LEU A 109 -2.61 3.63 -4.21
CA LEU A 109 -3.42 3.69 -3.00
C LEU A 109 -2.54 3.51 -1.78
N MET A 110 -2.57 4.50 -0.89
CA MET A 110 -1.86 4.45 0.38
C MET A 110 -2.85 4.61 1.54
N VAL A 111 -2.94 3.57 2.38
CA VAL A 111 -3.76 3.57 3.60
C VAL A 111 -2.85 3.25 4.77
N VAL A 112 -2.20 4.31 5.27
CA VAL A 112 -1.04 4.18 6.16
C VAL A 112 -1.43 4.53 7.60
N ARG A 113 -1.05 3.70 8.57
CA ARG A 113 -1.35 3.97 9.98
C ARG A 113 -2.86 4.09 10.24
N SER A 114 -3.64 3.15 9.73
CA SER A 114 -5.11 3.19 9.72
C SER A 114 -5.79 2.15 10.59
N ARG A 115 -5.05 1.33 11.35
CA ARG A 115 -5.56 0.22 12.19
C ARG A 115 -6.10 -0.98 11.42
N ILE A 116 -5.75 -1.14 10.14
CA ILE A 116 -6.22 -2.27 9.33
C ILE A 116 -5.69 -3.57 9.92
N HIS A 117 -6.57 -4.48 10.30
CA HIS A 117 -6.22 -5.82 10.78
C HIS A 117 -6.71 -6.94 9.86
N SER A 118 -7.54 -6.62 8.86
CA SER A 118 -8.05 -7.59 7.89
C SER A 118 -8.24 -6.95 6.51
N ILE A 119 -8.00 -7.75 5.47
CA ILE A 119 -8.25 -7.41 4.06
C ILE A 119 -9.26 -8.43 3.54
N ILE A 120 -10.40 -7.95 3.05
CA ILE A 120 -11.52 -8.78 2.60
C ILE A 120 -11.72 -8.65 1.10
N ILE A 121 -11.99 -9.79 0.48
CA ILE A 121 -12.32 -9.95 -0.93
C ILE A 121 -13.62 -10.77 -1.03
N ASP A 122 -14.62 -10.23 -1.74
CA ASP A 122 -15.92 -10.89 -1.92
C ASP A 122 -15.99 -11.70 -3.22
N SER A 123 -15.12 -11.40 -4.19
CA SER A 123 -15.06 -12.08 -5.48
C SER A 123 -13.64 -12.07 -6.05
N PRO A 124 -13.15 -13.19 -6.60
CA PRO A 124 -11.82 -13.32 -7.18
C PRO A 124 -11.68 -12.66 -8.56
N GLU A 125 -12.75 -12.07 -9.11
CA GLU A 125 -12.69 -11.42 -10.41
C GLU A 125 -11.66 -10.29 -10.42
N ARG A 126 -10.90 -10.22 -11.53
CA ARG A 126 -9.92 -9.17 -11.77
C ARG A 126 -10.57 -7.80 -11.64
N CYS A 127 -9.82 -6.88 -11.04
CA CYS A 127 -10.23 -5.49 -10.95
C CYS A 127 -9.05 -4.56 -11.07
N CYS A 128 -9.38 -3.26 -10.97
CA CYS A 128 -8.41 -2.28 -10.52
C CYS A 128 -7.25 -2.19 -11.53
N ASP A 129 -7.60 -2.16 -12.83
CA ASP A 129 -6.71 -2.26 -13.99
C ASP A 129 -5.66 -1.13 -14.09
N ARG A 130 -5.59 -0.23 -13.12
CA ARG A 130 -4.56 0.80 -13.05
C ARG A 130 -3.75 0.76 -11.77
N LEU A 131 -4.21 0.04 -10.75
CA LEU A 131 -3.55 0.03 -9.46
C LEU A 131 -2.20 -0.68 -9.59
N ASP A 132 -1.13 0.09 -9.48
CA ASP A 132 0.26 -0.36 -9.59
C ASP A 132 0.96 -0.39 -8.23
N GLU A 133 0.51 0.42 -7.26
CA GLU A 133 1.07 0.48 -5.91
C GLU A 133 -0.03 0.45 -4.83
N LEU A 134 0.16 -0.46 -3.87
CA LEU A 134 -0.66 -0.57 -2.67
C LEU A 134 0.25 -0.51 -1.44
N ASP A 135 0.09 0.55 -0.66
CA ASP A 135 0.81 0.76 0.60
C ASP A 135 -0.13 0.67 1.79
N LEU A 136 0.06 -0.38 2.60
CA LEU A 136 -0.63 -0.64 3.85
C LEU A 136 0.34 -0.66 5.03
N GLN A 137 1.44 0.10 4.96
CA GLN A 137 2.40 0.15 6.04
C GLN A 137 1.81 0.71 7.35
N LYS A 138 2.41 0.32 8.49
CA LYS A 138 2.04 0.82 9.83
C LYS A 138 0.62 0.47 10.25
N ASN A 139 0.06 -0.63 9.74
CA ASN A 139 -1.25 -1.13 10.15
C ASN A 139 -1.10 -2.25 11.21
N LEU A 140 -2.14 -3.05 11.41
CA LEU A 140 -2.25 -4.08 12.44
C LEU A 140 -2.43 -5.48 11.84
N LEU A 141 -1.94 -5.70 10.61
CA LEU A 141 -2.04 -6.99 9.93
C LEU A 141 -1.18 -8.03 10.66
N THR A 142 -1.75 -9.18 10.99
CA THR A 142 -1.07 -10.30 11.65
C THR A 142 -0.82 -11.48 10.71
N SER A 143 -1.57 -11.56 9.61
CA SER A 143 -1.42 -12.56 8.57
C SER A 143 -1.75 -11.96 7.21
N ILE A 144 -1.22 -12.59 6.16
CA ILE A 144 -1.53 -12.27 4.77
C ILE A 144 -1.88 -13.56 4.06
N ASP A 145 -3.01 -13.56 3.36
CA ASP A 145 -3.29 -14.52 2.31
C ASP A 145 -3.04 -13.83 0.96
N PHE A 146 -2.07 -14.32 0.19
CA PHE A 146 -1.72 -13.72 -1.09
C PHE A 146 -2.89 -13.74 -2.09
N ALA A 147 -3.84 -14.67 -1.95
CA ALA A 147 -5.04 -14.72 -2.79
C ALA A 147 -5.90 -13.46 -2.67
N THR A 148 -5.80 -12.71 -1.56
CA THR A 148 -6.52 -11.43 -1.37
C THR A 148 -6.09 -10.36 -2.37
N PHE A 149 -4.90 -10.47 -2.96
CA PHE A 149 -4.36 -9.52 -3.93
C PHE A 149 -4.46 -10.01 -5.39
N ASP A 150 -4.95 -11.23 -5.63
CA ASP A 150 -5.08 -11.81 -6.98
C ASP A 150 -5.92 -10.96 -7.96
N PRO A 151 -7.01 -10.28 -7.54
CA PRO A 151 -7.73 -9.36 -8.43
C PRO A 151 -6.88 -8.21 -8.97
N LEU A 152 -5.86 -7.79 -8.21
CA LEU A 152 -5.02 -6.62 -8.49
C LEU A 152 -3.90 -6.99 -9.47
N HIS A 153 -4.26 -7.57 -10.61
CA HIS A 153 -3.35 -8.17 -11.60
C HIS A 153 -2.32 -7.21 -12.25
N ARG A 154 -2.40 -5.90 -12.00
CA ARG A 154 -1.42 -4.89 -12.42
C ARG A 154 -0.58 -4.33 -11.27
N LEU A 155 -0.79 -4.82 -10.05
CA LEU A 155 -0.05 -4.39 -8.88
C LEU A 155 1.43 -4.77 -9.04
N ARG A 156 2.31 -3.77 -9.04
CA ARG A 156 3.77 -3.90 -9.15
C ARG A 156 4.44 -3.78 -7.80
N VAL A 157 3.87 -2.98 -6.90
CA VAL A 157 4.46 -2.65 -5.60
C VAL A 157 3.43 -2.94 -4.50
N LEU A 158 3.79 -3.85 -3.59
CA LEU A 158 3.01 -4.15 -2.40
C LEU A 158 3.85 -3.85 -1.15
N ILE A 159 3.43 -2.85 -0.38
CA ILE A 159 4.11 -2.41 0.85
C ILE A 159 3.27 -2.79 2.06
N LEU A 160 3.82 -3.67 2.89
CA LEU A 160 3.21 -4.21 4.11
C LEU A 160 4.14 -3.99 5.32
N ALA A 161 5.07 -3.02 5.20
CA ALA A 161 6.06 -2.74 6.24
C ALA A 161 5.43 -2.29 7.56
N ASP A 162 6.13 -2.48 8.67
CA ASP A 162 5.69 -2.03 10.00
C ASP A 162 4.29 -2.55 10.39
N ASN A 163 4.00 -3.81 10.08
CA ASN A 163 2.81 -4.51 10.58
C ASN A 163 3.25 -5.54 11.64
N SER A 164 2.34 -6.44 12.02
CA SER A 164 2.61 -7.54 12.96
C SER A 164 2.52 -8.89 12.27
N ILE A 165 2.86 -8.98 10.98
CA ILE A 165 2.63 -10.18 10.17
C ILE A 165 3.51 -11.32 10.66
N GLU A 166 2.89 -12.41 11.10
CA GLU A 166 3.56 -13.63 11.53
C GLU A 166 3.44 -14.75 10.48
N MET A 167 2.35 -14.73 9.71
CA MET A 167 1.95 -15.81 8.81
C MET A 167 1.69 -15.28 7.39
N LEU A 168 2.30 -15.94 6.41
CA LEU A 168 2.03 -15.77 4.99
C LEU A 168 1.38 -17.05 4.46
N VAL A 169 0.21 -16.92 3.84
CA VAL A 169 -0.62 -18.01 3.33
C VAL A 169 -0.73 -17.87 1.81
N GLY A 170 -0.77 -19.02 1.13
CA GLY A 170 -0.87 -19.08 -0.33
C GLY A 170 0.42 -18.68 -1.01
N SER A 171 0.31 -18.43 -2.32
CA SER A 171 1.40 -17.97 -3.16
C SER A 171 0.95 -16.75 -3.95
N PRO A 172 1.81 -15.73 -4.14
CA PRO A 172 1.47 -14.62 -5.02
C PRO A 172 1.25 -15.18 -6.44
N SER A 173 0.14 -14.83 -7.08
CA SER A 173 -0.15 -15.22 -8.47
C SER A 173 0.08 -14.08 -9.47
N ASN A 174 0.28 -12.86 -8.97
CA ASN A 174 0.42 -11.67 -9.78
C ASN A 174 1.80 -11.60 -10.45
N SER A 175 1.83 -11.85 -11.76
CA SER A 175 3.04 -11.83 -12.59
C SER A 175 3.64 -10.43 -12.80
N ALA A 176 2.89 -9.36 -12.53
CA ALA A 176 3.35 -7.97 -12.61
C ALA A 176 4.06 -7.50 -11.32
N LEU A 177 4.00 -8.28 -10.23
CA LEU A 177 4.60 -7.89 -8.95
C LEU A 177 6.13 -7.80 -9.08
N GLU A 178 6.67 -6.61 -8.81
CA GLU A 178 8.10 -6.28 -8.86
C GLU A 178 8.69 -6.16 -7.45
N TYR A 179 7.95 -5.55 -6.53
CA TYR A 179 8.43 -5.22 -5.19
C TYR A 179 7.46 -5.70 -4.11
N LEU A 180 7.95 -6.54 -3.20
CA LEU A 180 7.23 -6.97 -2.01
C LEU A 180 8.00 -6.52 -0.77
N VAL A 181 7.43 -5.58 -0.01
CA VAL A 181 8.06 -5.01 1.19
C VAL A 181 7.36 -5.51 2.44
N LEU A 182 8.05 -6.37 3.19
CA LEU A 182 7.60 -7.01 4.43
C LEU A 182 8.51 -6.62 5.62
N THR A 183 9.25 -5.52 5.49
CA THR A 183 10.18 -5.04 6.52
C THR A 183 9.48 -4.75 7.85
N ASN A 184 10.16 -4.98 8.98
CA ASN A 184 9.61 -4.71 10.31
C ASN A 184 8.28 -5.45 10.57
N ASN A 185 8.30 -6.77 10.41
CA ASN A 185 7.18 -7.65 10.74
C ASN A 185 7.65 -8.74 11.72
N HIS A 186 6.88 -9.82 11.88
CA HIS A 186 7.15 -10.89 12.85
C HIS A 186 7.31 -12.26 12.18
N ILE A 187 7.67 -12.28 10.90
CA ILE A 187 7.79 -13.49 10.09
C ILE A 187 8.96 -14.33 10.59
N LYS A 188 8.69 -15.58 10.97
CA LYS A 188 9.72 -16.51 11.50
C LYS A 188 10.34 -17.39 10.43
N HIS A 189 9.55 -17.72 9.41
CA HIS A 189 9.93 -18.62 8.33
C HIS A 189 9.26 -18.19 7.02
N ILE A 190 9.96 -18.36 5.91
CA ILE A 190 9.41 -18.19 4.56
C ILE A 190 10.11 -19.18 3.63
N ALA A 191 9.34 -19.83 2.78
CA ALA A 191 9.81 -20.79 1.79
C ALA A 191 9.17 -20.48 0.44
N PHE A 192 9.99 -20.34 -0.60
CA PHE A 192 9.52 -20.00 -1.94
C PHE A 192 9.17 -21.24 -2.79
N CYS A 193 9.19 -22.43 -2.19
CA CYS A 193 9.07 -23.72 -2.90
C CYS A 193 7.71 -23.90 -3.60
N GLY A 194 6.65 -23.28 -3.06
CA GLY A 194 5.29 -23.34 -3.62
C GLY A 194 4.82 -22.02 -4.23
N TRP A 195 5.71 -21.05 -4.43
CA TRP A 195 5.33 -19.79 -5.07
C TRP A 195 5.11 -20.01 -6.56
N ASN A 196 4.10 -19.33 -7.12
CA ASN A 196 3.95 -19.29 -8.57
C ASN A 196 5.14 -18.55 -9.19
N PRO A 197 5.44 -18.77 -10.48
CA PRO A 197 6.45 -17.98 -11.17
C PRO A 197 6.11 -16.49 -11.12
N LEU A 198 7.04 -15.69 -10.57
CA LEU A 198 6.95 -14.23 -10.51
C LEU A 198 8.02 -13.62 -11.42
N PRO A 199 7.80 -13.58 -12.75
CA PRO A 199 8.84 -13.22 -13.72
C PRO A 199 9.33 -11.79 -13.55
N SER A 200 8.45 -10.87 -13.13
CA SER A 200 8.75 -9.46 -12.94
C SER A 200 9.37 -9.15 -11.57
N LEU A 201 9.50 -10.13 -10.68
CA LEU A 201 9.94 -9.86 -9.31
C LEU A 201 11.39 -9.37 -9.28
N ILE A 202 11.58 -8.17 -8.72
CA ILE A 202 12.89 -7.52 -8.58
C ILE A 202 13.36 -7.65 -7.13
N SER A 203 12.47 -7.44 -6.16
CA SER A 203 12.88 -7.36 -4.76
C SER A 203 11.84 -7.89 -3.78
N VAL A 204 12.31 -8.70 -2.83
CA VAL A 204 11.56 -9.08 -1.62
C VAL A 204 12.33 -8.60 -0.40
N ASN A 205 11.76 -7.67 0.37
CA ASN A 205 12.40 -7.12 1.56
C ASN A 205 11.78 -7.68 2.84
N LEU A 206 12.54 -8.52 3.53
CA LEU A 206 12.21 -9.20 4.78
C LEU A 206 13.09 -8.72 5.94
N LYS A 207 13.79 -7.60 5.80
CA LYS A 207 14.62 -7.04 6.88
C LYS A 207 13.80 -6.85 8.16
N ASN A 208 14.45 -7.02 9.30
CA ASN A 208 13.88 -6.82 10.64
C ASN A 208 12.59 -7.64 10.86
N ASN A 209 12.63 -8.91 10.47
CA ASN A 209 11.63 -9.92 10.83
C ASN A 209 12.13 -10.78 11.98
N ARG A 210 11.64 -12.00 12.16
CA ARG A 210 12.11 -12.96 13.18
C ARG A 210 12.70 -14.22 12.56
N LEU A 211 13.33 -14.06 11.38
CA LEU A 211 13.90 -15.17 10.61
C LEU A 211 15.13 -15.73 11.33
N ALA A 212 15.06 -17.02 11.69
CA ALA A 212 16.20 -17.74 12.28
C ALA A 212 17.11 -18.39 11.24
N LYS A 213 16.63 -18.54 10.00
CA LYS A 213 17.31 -19.21 8.89
C LYS A 213 17.02 -18.49 7.58
N GLU A 214 17.89 -18.67 6.60
CA GLU A 214 17.69 -18.17 5.24
C GLU A 214 16.43 -18.79 4.61
N PRO A 215 15.66 -18.02 3.81
CA PRO A 215 14.57 -18.56 3.00
C PRO A 215 15.04 -19.68 2.07
N SER A 216 14.24 -20.74 1.95
CA SER A 216 14.50 -21.84 1.02
C SER A 216 13.86 -21.61 -0.34
N CYS A 217 14.34 -22.35 -1.35
CA CYS A 217 13.81 -22.36 -2.72
C CYS A 217 13.94 -21.02 -3.47
N LEU A 218 15.03 -20.28 -3.22
CA LEU A 218 15.33 -19.03 -3.94
C LEU A 218 15.39 -19.23 -5.46
N GLU A 219 15.74 -20.43 -5.91
CA GLU A 219 15.77 -20.86 -7.31
C GLU A 219 14.43 -20.70 -8.04
N ASN A 220 13.31 -20.67 -7.32
CA ASN A 220 11.98 -20.49 -7.89
C ASN A 220 11.63 -19.02 -8.19
N LEU A 221 12.40 -18.06 -7.69
CA LEU A 221 12.17 -16.64 -7.95
C LEU A 221 12.70 -16.25 -9.35
N SER A 222 12.42 -15.03 -9.82
CA SER A 222 13.09 -14.51 -11.01
C SER A 222 14.61 -14.46 -10.80
N THR A 223 15.41 -14.70 -11.84
CA THR A 223 16.89 -14.60 -11.77
C THR A 223 17.38 -13.18 -11.46
N ASN A 224 16.53 -12.18 -11.69
CA ASN A 224 16.79 -10.78 -11.35
C ASN A 224 16.32 -10.44 -9.92
N ALA A 225 15.61 -11.36 -9.24
CA ALA A 225 15.07 -11.11 -7.91
C ALA A 225 16.18 -11.10 -6.85
N THR A 226 16.12 -10.09 -5.98
CA THR A 226 16.98 -9.95 -4.82
C THR A 226 16.14 -10.01 -3.54
N VAL A 227 16.52 -10.85 -2.59
CA VAL A 227 15.85 -11.01 -1.31
C VAL A 227 16.72 -10.43 -0.21
N TYR A 228 16.22 -9.43 0.49
CA TYR A 228 16.92 -8.79 1.61
C TYR A 228 16.39 -9.35 2.92
N VAL A 229 17.25 -9.92 3.77
CA VAL A 229 16.86 -10.49 5.06
C VAL A 229 17.73 -9.96 6.19
N THR A 230 17.16 -9.92 7.40
CA THR A 230 17.92 -9.86 8.66
C THR A 230 17.72 -11.22 9.36
N LEU A 231 18.82 -11.93 9.62
CA LEU A 231 18.81 -13.20 10.34
C LEU A 231 19.15 -12.96 11.81
N TYR A 232 18.34 -13.54 12.70
CA TYR A 232 18.53 -13.47 14.14
C TYR A 232 19.23 -14.74 14.62
N GLY A 233 20.54 -14.63 14.86
CA GLY A 233 21.32 -15.67 15.52
C GLY A 233 21.19 -15.61 17.04
N ARG A 234 21.73 -16.62 17.73
CA ARG A 234 21.76 -16.63 19.21
C ARG A 234 22.61 -15.50 19.81
N THR A 235 23.54 -14.93 19.04
CA THR A 235 24.52 -13.95 19.50
C THR A 235 24.54 -12.64 18.74
N MET A 236 24.08 -12.59 17.47
CA MET A 236 24.15 -11.40 16.60
C MET A 236 23.05 -11.38 15.55
N GLU A 237 22.69 -10.17 15.11
CA GLU A 237 21.88 -9.92 13.91
C GLU A 237 22.78 -9.85 12.66
N LYS A 238 22.34 -10.43 11.55
CA LYS A 238 23.08 -10.43 10.28
C LYS A 238 22.19 -10.02 9.12
N PHE A 239 22.62 -9.01 8.36
CA PHE A 239 22.00 -8.68 7.08
C PHE A 239 22.53 -9.58 5.98
N VAL A 240 21.63 -10.12 5.15
CA VAL A 240 21.99 -10.96 4.01
C VAL A 240 21.19 -10.52 2.78
N GLU A 241 21.90 -10.39 1.66
CA GLU A 241 21.32 -10.20 0.34
C GLU A 241 21.42 -11.53 -0.41
N LEU A 242 20.28 -12.12 -0.75
CA LEU A 242 20.17 -13.41 -1.39
C LEU A 242 19.69 -13.19 -2.83
N LYS A 243 20.42 -13.72 -3.80
CA LYS A 243 20.04 -13.62 -5.22
C LYS A 243 19.75 -15.01 -5.76
N ASN A 244 18.69 -15.14 -6.54
CA ASN A 244 18.51 -16.33 -7.35
C ASN A 244 19.55 -16.30 -8.48
N ARG A 245 20.58 -17.14 -8.41
CA ARG A 245 21.59 -17.18 -9.48
C ARG A 245 22.07 -18.58 -9.81
N SER A 246 21.79 -18.94 -11.07
CA SER A 246 22.57 -19.85 -11.90
C SER A 246 23.97 -19.29 -12.28
N GLN A 247 24.39 -18.12 -11.80
CA GLN A 247 25.76 -17.62 -11.96
C GLN A 247 26.33 -16.95 -10.69
N SER A 248 27.32 -17.63 -10.10
CA SER A 248 28.43 -17.07 -9.31
C SER A 248 28.13 -16.35 -7.98
N LYS A 249 28.39 -17.12 -6.91
CA LYS A 249 28.94 -16.74 -5.58
C LYS A 249 28.18 -15.69 -4.76
N LEU A 250 27.53 -16.19 -3.70
CA LEU A 250 27.12 -15.45 -2.50
C LEU A 250 28.21 -14.45 -2.06
N ARG A 251 27.86 -13.17 -1.97
CA ARG A 251 28.59 -12.19 -1.17
C ARG A 251 27.85 -11.94 0.12
N PHE A 252 28.50 -12.21 1.24
CA PHE A 252 28.10 -11.73 2.55
C PHE A 252 28.55 -10.26 2.69
N CYS A 253 27.67 -9.26 2.55
CA CYS A 253 27.96 -7.93 3.14
C CYS A 253 27.64 -8.07 4.65
N LEU A 254 28.63 -8.46 5.46
CA LEU A 254 28.63 -8.16 6.89
C LEU A 254 28.92 -6.66 6.99
N THR A 255 27.90 -5.82 7.02
CA THR A 255 28.15 -4.38 7.02
C THR A 255 27.67 -3.68 8.27
N PHE A 256 28.66 -3.25 9.06
CA PHE A 256 28.57 -2.04 9.87
C PHE A 256 28.76 -0.76 9.02
N PHE A 257 28.89 -0.82 7.68
CA PHE A 257 28.99 0.37 6.80
C PHE A 257 28.37 0.14 5.41
N PRO A 258 27.77 1.15 4.75
CA PRO A 258 27.09 1.00 3.47
C PRO A 258 28.03 0.47 2.36
N CYS A 259 27.57 -0.49 1.54
CA CYS A 259 28.34 -1.01 0.40
C CYS A 259 28.29 0.07 -0.73
N GLU A 260 29.44 0.67 -1.08
CA GLU A 260 29.68 1.42 -2.35
C GLU A 260 29.88 0.45 -3.53
#